data_AF-A0A413QZJ7-F1
#
_entry.id   AF-A0A413QZJ7-F1
#
_cell.length_a   1.000
_cell.length_b   1.000
_cell.length_c   1.000
_cell.angle_alpha   90.00
_cell.angle_beta   90.00
_cell.angle_gamma   90.00
#
_symmetry.space_group_name_H-M   'P 1'
#
loop_
_entity.id
_entity.type
_entity.pdbx_description
1 polymer ?
#
loop_
_entity_poly.entity_id
_entity_poly.type
_entity_poly.pdbx_seq_one_letter_code
_entity_poly.pdbx_strand_id
1 'polypeptide(L)'
;MDAGKLALLLRRPRSREYCDALRRLDAGGAHLSPELLDKLMKIIEDEFPEIAIRGTLMGIVSRCYLGDPYEVHTLDISGDIIEHYKRGESLPEYMEKARGLALHGNYAFVEVYENACRAVSEDGSVAVIMDEA
;
A
#
# COMPACT_ATOMS: atom_id res chain seq x y z
N MET A 1 15.77 11.73 8.35
CA MET A 1 16.15 11.36 6.97
C MET A 1 16.26 12.62 6.15
N ASP A 2 17.09 12.64 5.12
CA ASP A 2 17.04 13.71 4.11
C ASP A 2 15.74 13.53 3.29
N ALA A 3 14.82 14.49 3.41
CA ALA A 3 13.52 14.45 2.74
C ALA A 3 13.64 14.33 1.21
N GLY A 4 14.68 14.94 0.62
CA GLY A 4 14.94 14.85 -0.83
C GLY A 4 15.37 13.46 -1.26
N LYS A 5 16.15 12.76 -0.43
CA LYS A 5 16.56 11.38 -0.70
C LYS A 5 15.37 10.41 -0.65
N LEU A 6 14.47 10.59 0.33
CA LEU A 6 13.25 9.80 0.43
C LEU A 6 12.33 10.02 -0.78
N ALA A 7 12.10 11.27 -1.17
CA ALA A 7 11.25 11.58 -2.33
C ALA A 7 11.74 10.92 -3.63
N LEU A 8 13.06 10.87 -3.84
CA LEU A 8 13.68 10.19 -5.00
C LEU A 8 13.53 8.66 -4.91
N LEU A 9 13.72 8.07 -3.74
CA LEU A 9 13.53 6.63 -3.52
C LEU A 9 12.09 6.22 -3.81
N LEU A 10 11.12 7.00 -3.34
CA LEU A 10 9.70 6.73 -3.53
C LEU A 10 9.21 6.90 -4.99
N ARG A 11 10.06 7.39 -5.91
CA ARG A 11 9.76 7.49 -7.35
C ARG A 11 10.30 6.31 -8.16
N ARG A 12 11.09 5.44 -7.53
CA ARG A 12 11.63 4.25 -8.22
C ARG A 12 10.51 3.26 -8.50
N PRO A 13 10.55 2.56 -9.65
CA PRO A 13 9.66 1.44 -9.90
C PRO A 13 9.76 0.39 -8.80
N ARG A 14 8.63 -0.26 -8.48
CA ARG A 14 8.57 -1.36 -7.54
C ARG A 14 8.99 -2.67 -8.17
N SER A 15 9.61 -3.54 -7.38
CA SER A 15 9.95 -4.88 -7.83
C SER A 15 8.70 -5.70 -8.12
N ARG A 16 8.83 -6.70 -9.00
CA ARG A 16 7.76 -7.65 -9.30
C ARG A 16 7.39 -8.46 -8.07
N GLU A 17 8.36 -8.84 -7.24
CA GLU A 17 8.14 -9.61 -6.02
C GLU A 17 7.23 -8.86 -5.04
N TYR A 18 7.50 -7.57 -4.82
CA TYR A 18 6.68 -6.69 -4.01
C TYR A 18 5.26 -6.54 -4.56
N CYS A 19 5.11 -6.24 -5.86
CA CYS A 19 3.81 -6.11 -6.49
C CYS A 19 2.98 -7.41 -6.40
N ASP A 20 3.62 -8.56 -6.63
CA ASP A 20 2.94 -9.86 -6.58
C ASP A 20 2.58 -10.27 -5.15
N ALA A 21 3.38 -9.89 -4.15
CA ALA A 21 3.05 -10.10 -2.75
C ALA A 21 1.77 -9.34 -2.35
N LEU A 22 1.67 -8.06 -2.71
CA LEU A 22 0.52 -7.21 -2.39
C LEU A 22 -0.76 -7.62 -3.11
N ARG A 23 -0.66 -8.06 -4.38
CA ARG A 23 -1.82 -8.60 -5.11
C ARG A 23 -2.43 -9.84 -4.46
N ARG A 24 -1.61 -10.66 -3.82
CA ARG A 24 -2.06 -11.94 -3.24
C ARG A 24 -2.79 -11.75 -1.90
N LEU A 25 -2.82 -10.53 -1.37
CA LEU A 25 -3.47 -10.20 -0.11
C LEU A 25 -4.99 -10.35 -0.17
N ASP A 26 -5.61 -10.13 -1.32
CA ASP A 26 -7.05 -10.37 -1.53
C ASP A 26 -7.47 -11.84 -1.28
N ALA A 27 -6.53 -12.78 -1.33
CA ALA A 27 -6.82 -14.21 -1.13
C ALA A 27 -6.76 -14.63 0.35
N GLY A 28 -6.22 -13.80 1.24
CA GLY A 28 -6.29 -13.99 2.68
C GLY A 28 -7.57 -13.36 3.21
N GLY A 29 -8.26 -14.00 4.17
CA GLY A 29 -9.31 -13.29 4.91
C GLY A 29 -8.72 -12.09 5.68
N ALA A 30 -9.55 -11.38 6.44
CA ALA A 30 -9.18 -10.18 7.20
C ALA A 30 -8.01 -10.34 8.21
N HIS A 31 -7.49 -11.56 8.41
CA HIS A 31 -6.35 -11.81 9.28
C HIS A 31 -5.32 -12.63 8.50
N LEU A 32 -4.15 -12.03 8.24
CA LEU A 32 -2.99 -12.77 7.77
C LEU A 32 -2.52 -13.73 8.87
N SER A 33 -2.06 -14.92 8.49
CA SER A 33 -1.32 -15.74 9.46
C SER A 33 -0.02 -15.02 9.83
N PRO A 34 0.50 -15.19 11.06
CA PRO A 34 1.75 -14.58 11.47
C PRO A 34 2.91 -14.86 10.50
N GLU A 35 2.95 -16.06 9.91
CA GLU A 35 4.01 -16.45 8.95
C GLU A 35 3.86 -15.75 7.59
N LEU A 36 2.63 -15.48 7.15
CA LEU A 36 2.38 -14.72 5.92
C LEU A 36 2.68 -13.25 6.14
N LEU A 37 2.32 -12.73 7.31
CA LEU A 37 2.62 -11.37 7.72
C LEU A 37 4.14 -11.14 7.78
N ASP A 38 4.90 -11.99 8.48
CA ASP A 38 6.36 -11.86 8.57
C ASP A 38 7.02 -11.89 7.20
N LYS A 39 6.54 -12.74 6.29
CA LYS A 39 7.02 -12.80 4.90
C LYS A 39 6.70 -11.52 4.14
N LEU A 40 5.47 -11.02 4.25
CA LEU A 40 5.05 -9.79 3.60
C LEU A 40 5.88 -8.61 4.10
N MET A 41 6.03 -8.49 5.41
CA MET A 41 6.82 -7.44 6.04
C MET A 41 8.27 -7.49 5.59
N LYS A 42 8.85 -8.69 5.48
CA LYS A 42 10.19 -8.84 4.93
C LYS A 42 10.28 -8.37 3.48
N ILE A 43 9.30 -8.71 2.63
CA ILE A 43 9.28 -8.24 1.23
C ILE A 43 9.16 -6.71 1.16
N ILE A 44 8.34 -6.10 2.03
CA ILE A 44 8.21 -4.64 2.13
C ILE A 44 9.55 -4.02 2.58
N GLU A 45 10.22 -4.59 3.60
CA GLU A 45 11.52 -4.10 4.07
C GLU A 45 12.63 -4.27 3.02
N ASP A 46 12.66 -5.40 2.31
CA ASP A 46 13.63 -5.70 1.26
C ASP A 46 13.42 -4.84 0.00
N GLU A 47 12.20 -4.33 -0.24
CA GLU A 47 11.90 -3.35 -1.30
C GLU A 47 12.50 -1.97 -1.01
N PHE A 48 12.68 -1.64 0.27
CA PHE A 48 13.16 -0.34 0.74
C PHE A 48 14.38 -0.46 1.66
N PRO A 49 15.48 -1.11 1.24
CA PRO A 49 16.62 -1.40 2.11
C PRO A 49 17.35 -0.12 2.57
N GLU A 50 17.17 1.00 1.86
CA GLU A 50 17.81 2.27 2.20
C GLU A 50 17.10 3.07 3.30
N ILE A 51 15.88 2.69 3.71
CA ILE A 51 15.08 3.41 4.71
C ILE A 51 14.42 2.47 5.70
N ALA A 52 14.18 2.97 6.92
CA ALA A 52 13.28 2.31 7.84
C ALA A 52 11.83 2.54 7.34
N ILE A 53 11.30 1.57 6.58
CA ILE A 53 9.95 1.67 6.04
C ILE A 53 8.88 1.64 7.16
N ARG A 54 9.16 0.93 8.26
CA ARG A 54 8.35 0.96 9.48
C ARG A 54 8.32 2.37 10.07
N GLY A 55 7.12 2.92 10.22
CA GLY A 55 6.90 4.30 10.67
C GLY A 55 6.99 5.36 9.58
N THR A 56 7.40 4.99 8.35
CA THR A 56 7.37 5.89 7.19
C THR A 56 6.16 5.59 6.30
N LEU A 57 5.94 4.31 6.00
CA LEU A 57 4.78 3.81 5.27
C LEU A 57 3.64 3.61 6.26
N MET A 58 2.60 4.43 6.14
CA MET A 58 1.43 4.41 7.03
C MET A 58 0.48 3.27 6.66
N GLY A 59 0.40 2.97 5.37
CA GLY A 59 -0.26 1.77 4.88
C GLY A 59 -0.45 1.76 3.38
N ILE A 60 -1.15 0.75 2.91
CA ILE A 60 -1.40 0.52 1.48
C ILE A 60 -2.90 0.37 1.28
N VAL A 61 -3.45 1.02 0.25
CA VAL A 61 -4.85 0.90 -0.15
C VAL A 61 -4.92 0.28 -1.53
N SER A 62 -5.74 -0.74 -1.70
CA SER A 62 -5.93 -1.40 -2.98
C SER A 62 -7.39 -1.77 -3.21
N ARG A 63 -7.73 -2.08 -4.46
CA ARG A 63 -9.08 -2.54 -4.80
C ARG A 63 -9.31 -3.94 -4.25
N CYS A 64 -10.40 -4.13 -3.54
CA CYS A 64 -10.79 -5.45 -3.02
C CYS A 64 -11.52 -6.25 -4.10
N TYR A 65 -11.12 -7.51 -4.27
CA TYR A 65 -11.73 -8.42 -5.26
C TYR A 65 -12.58 -9.54 -4.64
N LEU A 66 -12.88 -9.47 -3.34
CA LEU A 66 -13.79 -10.42 -2.67
C LEU A 66 -15.24 -10.35 -3.17
N GLY A 67 -15.59 -9.28 -3.92
CA GLY A 67 -16.94 -9.05 -4.43
C GLY A 67 -17.80 -8.21 -3.48
N ASP A 68 -19.05 -7.99 -3.86
CA ASP A 68 -20.01 -7.21 -3.07
C ASP A 68 -20.17 -7.79 -1.65
N PRO A 69 -20.15 -6.96 -0.58
CA PRO A 69 -20.20 -5.50 -0.57
C PRO A 69 -18.85 -4.76 -0.53
N TYR A 70 -17.72 -5.47 -0.69
CA TYR A 70 -16.38 -4.92 -0.52
C TYR A 70 -15.88 -4.17 -1.77
N GLU A 71 -15.15 -3.08 -1.56
CA GLU A 71 -14.63 -2.27 -2.67
C GLU A 71 -13.12 -2.01 -2.58
N VAL A 72 -12.61 -1.78 -1.37
CA VAL A 72 -11.17 -1.58 -1.12
C VAL A 72 -10.75 -2.39 0.08
N HIS A 73 -9.46 -2.74 0.11
CA HIS A 73 -8.83 -3.24 1.31
C HIS A 73 -7.65 -2.35 1.67
N THR A 74 -7.27 -2.36 2.94
CA THR A 74 -6.08 -1.68 3.43
C THR A 74 -5.13 -2.69 4.06
N LEU A 75 -3.84 -2.38 4.01
CA LEU A 75 -2.82 -2.98 4.85
C LEU A 75 -2.28 -1.88 5.76
N ASP A 76 -2.51 -2.00 7.06
CA ASP A 76 -1.93 -1.10 8.06
C ASP A 76 -0.56 -1.66 8.48
N ILE A 77 0.50 -0.89 8.24
CA ILE A 77 1.88 -1.29 8.54
C ILE A 77 2.30 -0.89 9.96
N SER A 78 1.48 -0.09 10.64
CA SER A 78 1.61 0.17 12.07
C SER A 78 0.99 -0.94 12.91
N GLY A 79 0.01 -1.66 12.34
CA GLY A 79 -0.79 -2.68 13.01
C GLY A 79 -0.74 -4.08 12.38
N ASP A 80 -0.03 -4.26 11.26
CA ASP A 80 0.15 -5.54 10.57
C ASP A 80 -1.16 -6.27 10.19
N ILE A 81 -2.25 -5.51 9.96
CA ILE A 81 -3.60 -6.04 9.71
C ILE A 81 -4.05 -5.69 8.28
N ILE A 82 -4.80 -6.61 7.67
CA ILE A 82 -5.56 -6.35 6.45
C ILE A 82 -7.03 -6.14 6.79
N GLU A 83 -7.60 -5.04 6.36
CA GLU A 83 -9.03 -4.78 6.53
C GLU A 83 -9.72 -4.60 5.19
N HIS A 84 -10.88 -5.23 5.02
CA HIS A 84 -11.72 -5.09 3.83
C HIS A 84 -12.88 -4.15 4.14
N TYR A 85 -12.98 -3.08 3.37
CA TYR A 85 -13.98 -2.03 3.57
C TYR A 85 -15.10 -2.18 2.56
N LYS A 86 -16.32 -2.03 3.06
CA LYS A 86 -17.54 -2.04 2.23
C LYS A 86 -17.72 -0.71 1.54
N ARG A 87 -18.60 -0.70 0.53
CA ARG A 87 -18.99 0.55 -0.14
C ARG A 87 -19.47 1.59 0.86
N GLY A 88 -18.80 2.75 0.86
CA GLY A 88 -19.14 3.90 1.71
C GLY A 88 -18.76 3.74 3.19
N GLU A 89 -18.09 2.66 3.56
CA GLU A 89 -17.49 2.50 4.89
C GLU A 89 -16.20 3.31 4.98
N SER A 90 -16.10 4.25 5.92
CA SER A 90 -14.96 5.15 6.05
C SER A 90 -13.65 4.41 6.32
N LEU A 91 -12.59 4.75 5.58
CA LEU A 91 -11.22 4.37 5.92
C LEU A 91 -10.66 5.35 6.97
N PRO A 92 -9.54 4.99 7.62
CA PRO A 92 -8.74 5.95 8.38
C PRO A 92 -8.43 7.21 7.56
N GLU A 93 -8.46 8.38 8.20
CA GLU A 93 -8.38 9.69 7.53
C GLU A 93 -7.19 9.80 6.57
N TYR A 94 -6.03 9.29 6.97
CA TYR A 94 -4.81 9.32 6.16
C TYR A 94 -4.88 8.40 4.94
N MET A 95 -5.73 7.37 4.93
CA MET A 95 -5.91 6.44 3.81
C MET A 95 -7.10 6.79 2.90
N GLU A 96 -8.09 7.54 3.39
CA GLU A 96 -9.29 7.89 2.62
C GLU A 96 -8.93 8.63 1.31
N LYS A 97 -7.88 9.45 1.34
CA LYS A 97 -7.32 10.14 0.16
C LYS A 97 -6.86 9.19 -0.95
N ALA A 98 -6.56 7.93 -0.63
CA ALA A 98 -6.12 6.92 -1.59
C ALA A 98 -7.26 6.06 -2.15
N ARG A 99 -8.47 6.07 -1.56
CA ARG A 99 -9.60 5.23 -2.02
C ARG A 99 -9.92 5.46 -3.50
N GLY A 100 -10.10 6.70 -3.90
CA GLY A 100 -10.47 7.03 -5.29
C GLY A 100 -9.42 6.58 -6.31
N LEU A 101 -8.14 6.67 -5.94
CA LEU A 101 -7.02 6.22 -6.78
C LEU A 101 -6.98 4.69 -6.90
N ALA A 102 -7.21 3.97 -5.80
CA ALA A 102 -7.29 2.51 -5.80
C ALA A 102 -8.48 1.99 -6.63
N LEU A 103 -9.62 2.67 -6.58
CA LEU A 103 -10.83 2.25 -7.30
C LEU A 103 -10.83 2.62 -8.79
N HIS A 104 -10.30 3.80 -9.14
CA HIS A 104 -10.49 4.39 -10.47
C HIS A 104 -9.20 4.75 -11.20
N GLY A 105 -8.05 4.73 -10.53
CA GLY A 105 -6.76 5.14 -11.11
C GLY A 105 -6.10 4.09 -12.00
N ASN A 106 -6.69 2.89 -12.11
CA ASN A 106 -6.12 1.75 -12.84
C ASN A 106 -4.71 1.36 -12.32
N TYR A 107 -4.51 1.52 -11.01
CA TYR A 107 -3.30 1.12 -10.30
C TYR A 107 -3.52 -0.23 -9.61
N ALA A 108 -2.44 -0.97 -9.38
CA ALA A 108 -2.48 -2.19 -8.60
C ALA A 108 -2.80 -1.86 -7.12
N PHE A 109 -2.13 -0.85 -6.57
CA PHE A 109 -2.31 -0.38 -5.20
C PHE A 109 -1.75 1.04 -5.03
N VAL A 110 -2.03 1.65 -3.88
CA VAL A 110 -1.58 2.99 -3.53
C VAL A 110 -0.91 2.94 -2.16
N GLU A 111 0.38 3.29 -2.12
CA GLU A 111 1.15 3.45 -0.90
C GLU A 111 0.89 4.83 -0.30
N VAL A 112 0.60 4.86 1.00
CA VAL A 112 0.29 6.07 1.77
C VAL A 112 1.39 6.31 2.80
N TYR A 113 2.05 7.45 2.67
CA TYR A 113 3.06 7.96 3.58
C TYR A 113 2.53 9.21 4.29
N GLU A 114 3.23 9.65 5.34
CA GLU A 114 2.87 10.85 6.10
C GLU A 114 2.63 12.07 5.18
N ASN A 115 3.61 12.38 4.33
CA ASN A 115 3.60 13.58 3.47
C ASN A 115 3.44 13.25 1.96
N ALA A 116 3.14 12.00 1.61
CA ALA A 116 3.14 11.57 0.21
C ALA A 116 2.20 10.39 -0.08
N CYS A 117 1.76 10.30 -1.34
CA CYS A 117 1.15 9.08 -1.89
C CYS A 117 1.86 8.63 -3.16
N ARG A 118 2.00 7.31 -3.32
CA ARG A 118 2.56 6.68 -4.53
C ARG A 118 1.58 5.65 -5.06
N ALA A 119 1.07 5.90 -6.25
CA ALA A 119 0.21 4.94 -6.92
C ALA A 119 1.08 4.03 -7.79
N VAL A 120 0.96 2.72 -7.59
CA VAL A 120 1.82 1.73 -8.22
C VAL A 120 1.00 0.94 -9.24
N SER A 121 1.45 0.95 -10.48
CA SER A 121 0.85 0.19 -11.57
C SER A 121 1.23 -1.29 -11.51
N GLU A 122 0.53 -2.09 -12.30
CA GLU A 122 0.71 -3.53 -12.37
C GLU A 122 2.12 -3.99 -12.79
N ASP A 123 2.82 -3.16 -13.55
CA ASP A 123 4.19 -3.37 -14.02
C ASP A 123 5.25 -2.84 -13.02
N GLY A 124 4.83 -2.29 -11.88
CA GLY A 124 5.68 -1.65 -10.88
C GLY A 124 5.96 -0.17 -11.16
N SER A 125 5.46 0.41 -12.25
CA SER A 125 5.62 1.85 -12.51
C SER A 125 4.95 2.68 -11.43
N VAL A 126 5.62 3.73 -10.95
CA VAL A 126 5.15 4.56 -9.84
C VAL A 126 4.73 5.95 -10.32
N ALA A 127 3.50 6.34 -10.01
CA ALA A 127 2.98 7.69 -10.18
C ALA A 127 3.05 8.48 -8.87
N VAL A 128 3.54 9.72 -8.96
CA VAL A 128 3.57 10.68 -7.84
C VAL A 128 2.24 11.41 -7.82
N ILE A 129 1.45 11.21 -6.76
CA ILE A 129 0.12 11.81 -6.66
C ILE A 129 0.11 13.02 -5.73
N MET A 130 0.73 12.90 -4.57
CA MET A 130 0.88 13.98 -3.60
C MET A 130 2.30 13.95 -3.03
N ASP A 131 2.88 15.14 -2.92
CA ASP A 131 4.20 15.41 -2.35
C ASP A 131 4.03 16.75 -1.61
N GLU A 132 3.76 16.71 -0.30
CA GLU A 132 3.88 17.91 0.52
C GLU A 132 5.37 18.04 0.85
N ALA A 133 6.03 18.93 0.10
CA ALA A 133 7.46 19.21 0.17
C ALA A 133 7.85 19.97 1.44
#